data_AF-A0AAN9H9F5-F1
#
_entry.id   AF-A0AAN9H9F5-F1
#
_cell.length_a   1.000
_cell.length_b   1.000
_cell.length_c   1.000
_cell.angle_alpha   90.00
_cell.angle_beta   90.00
_cell.angle_gamma   90.00
#
_symmetry.space_group_name_H-M   'P 1'
#
loop_
_entity.id
_entity.type
_entity.pdbx_description
1 polymer ?
#
loop_
_entity_poly.entity_id
_entity_poly.type
_entity_poly.pdbx_seq_one_letter_code
_entity_poly.pdbx_strand_id
1 'polypeptide(L)'
;MGPLAKVLNILQAETDVQMGWLLPTLTLLINKLERIHKNSRYCKPLVDAALEGLQKRFKDMMGEPEFIAAAILLPKFKTAWTSDENLLNLGLTSRTIWRKNVHISHHQPMDRVLQMTMTSFQA
;
A
#
# COMPACT_ATOMS: atom_id res chain seq x y z
N MET A 1 -3.26 -11.45 17.63
CA MET A 1 -3.59 -11.33 16.19
C MET A 1 -4.43 -10.09 15.81
N GLY A 2 -4.86 -9.24 16.75
CA GLY A 2 -5.68 -8.05 16.45
C GLY A 2 -5.15 -7.09 15.38
N PRO A 3 -3.83 -6.81 15.26
CA PRO A 3 -3.31 -5.93 14.22
C PRO A 3 -3.52 -6.45 12.80
N LEU A 4 -3.34 -7.76 12.58
CA LEU A 4 -3.56 -8.40 11.28
C LEU A 4 -5.05 -8.35 10.91
N ALA A 5 -5.93 -8.73 11.83
CA ALA A 5 -7.37 -8.71 11.61
C ALA A 5 -7.89 -7.30 11.28
N LYS A 6 -7.39 -6.26 11.96
CA LYS A 6 -7.75 -4.86 11.67
C LYS A 6 -7.32 -4.43 10.27
N VAL A 7 -6.13 -4.80 9.84
CA VAL A 7 -5.62 -4.45 8.51
C VAL A 7 -6.37 -5.20 7.43
N LEU A 8 -6.67 -6.48 7.63
CA LEU A 8 -7.53 -7.24 6.73
C LEU A 8 -8.90 -6.61 6.62
N ASN A 9 -9.51 -6.22 7.75
CA ASN A 9 -10.79 -5.51 7.73
C ASN A 9 -10.72 -4.17 6.99
N ILE A 10 -9.60 -3.45 7.08
CA ILE A 10 -9.40 -2.21 6.32
C ILE A 10 -9.23 -2.51 4.84
N LEU A 11 -8.42 -3.50 4.44
CA LEU A 11 -8.13 -3.78 3.03
C LEU A 11 -9.27 -4.51 2.30
N GLN A 12 -10.09 -5.25 3.03
CA GLN A 12 -11.23 -6.02 2.51
C GLN A 12 -12.57 -5.34 2.74
N ALA A 13 -12.60 -4.16 3.37
CA ALA A 13 -13.83 -3.38 3.45
C ALA A 13 -14.24 -2.97 2.04
N GLU A 14 -15.46 -3.33 1.63
CA GLU A 14 -16.03 -2.93 0.34
C GLU A 14 -16.33 -1.43 0.25
N THR A 15 -16.13 -0.69 1.35
CA THR A 15 -16.34 0.76 1.45
C THR A 15 -15.00 1.50 1.34
N ASP A 16 -14.79 2.18 0.20
CA ASP A 16 -13.79 3.25 0.00
C ASP A 16 -12.30 2.90 0.13
N VAL A 17 -11.90 1.63 -0.01
CA VAL A 17 -10.48 1.26 -0.01
C VAL A 17 -9.86 1.52 -1.38
N GLN A 18 -9.46 2.76 -1.59
CA GLN A 18 -8.68 3.19 -2.75
C GLN A 18 -7.28 2.56 -2.70
N MET A 19 -6.68 2.25 -3.86
CA MET A 19 -5.33 1.67 -3.94
C MET A 19 -4.28 2.37 -3.06
N GLY A 20 -4.42 3.69 -2.84
CA GLY A 20 -3.50 4.45 -2.01
C GLY A 20 -3.49 4.07 -0.52
N TRP A 21 -4.44 3.27 -0.04
CA TRP A 21 -4.43 2.74 1.33
C TRP A 21 -3.57 1.49 1.47
N LEU A 22 -3.25 0.79 0.39
CA LEU A 22 -2.52 -0.48 0.42
C LEU A 22 -1.16 -0.32 1.10
N LEU A 23 -0.29 0.50 0.53
CA LEU A 23 1.10 0.64 1.02
C LEU A 23 1.16 1.19 2.44
N PRO A 24 0.48 2.30 2.79
CA PRO A 24 0.53 2.83 4.15
C PRO A 24 0.02 1.82 5.20
N THR A 25 -1.01 1.06 4.85
CA THR A 25 -1.60 0.08 5.78
C THR A 25 -0.69 -1.14 5.95
N LEU A 26 -0.10 -1.64 4.86
CA LEU A 26 0.84 -2.77 4.92
C LEU A 26 2.15 -2.39 5.63
N THR A 27 2.73 -1.22 5.36
CA THR A 27 3.93 -0.74 6.06
C THR A 27 3.67 -0.63 7.57
N LEU A 28 2.51 -0.12 7.96
CA LEU A 28 2.12 -0.07 9.37
C LEU A 28 1.93 -1.47 9.98
N LEU A 29 1.34 -2.42 9.24
CA LEU A 29 1.16 -3.80 9.68
C LEU A 29 2.50 -4.49 9.92
N ILE A 30 3.41 -4.41 8.95
CA ILE A 30 4.75 -5.02 9.01
C ILE A 30 5.49 -4.46 10.22
N ASN A 31 5.51 -3.14 10.41
CA ASN A 31 6.13 -2.50 11.56
C ASN A 31 5.55 -2.98 12.90
N LYS A 32 4.23 -3.24 12.97
CA LYS A 32 3.59 -3.79 14.18
C LYS A 32 3.93 -5.26 14.38
N LEU A 33 3.96 -6.07 13.33
CA LEU A 33 4.34 -7.47 13.39
C LEU A 33 5.80 -7.62 13.82
N GLU A 34 6.73 -6.84 13.27
CA GLU A 34 8.14 -6.80 13.68
C GLU A 34 8.31 -6.46 15.17
N ARG A 35 7.53 -5.50 15.69
CA ARG A 35 7.52 -5.19 17.13
C ARG A 35 7.01 -6.36 17.97
N ILE A 36 5.96 -7.05 17.52
CA ILE A 36 5.44 -8.25 18.20
C ILE A 36 6.48 -9.37 18.13
N HIS A 37 7.15 -9.55 16.99
CA HIS A 37 8.19 -10.55 16.79
C HIS A 37 9.32 -10.39 17.81
N LYS A 38 9.82 -9.16 17.98
CA LYS A 38 10.87 -8.83 18.96
C LYS A 38 10.46 -9.07 20.40
N ASN A 39 9.21 -8.82 20.75
CA ASN A 39 8.69 -8.91 22.12
C ASN A 39 8.06 -10.27 22.47
N SER A 40 7.85 -11.15 21.50
CA SER A 40 7.16 -12.43 21.69
C SER A 40 8.13 -13.56 22.02
N ARG A 41 7.79 -14.37 23.02
CA ARG A 41 8.56 -15.58 23.37
C ARG A 41 8.06 -16.85 22.68
N TYR A 42 6.76 -16.93 22.39
CA TYR A 42 6.11 -18.16 21.93
C TYR A 42 5.54 -18.07 20.52
N CYS A 43 5.03 -16.89 20.13
CA CYS A 43 4.32 -16.73 18.86
C CYS A 43 5.22 -16.29 17.69
N LYS A 44 6.55 -16.43 17.81
CA LYS A 44 7.47 -16.03 16.73
C LYS A 44 7.18 -16.74 15.40
N PRO A 45 7.00 -18.08 15.37
CA PRO A 45 6.72 -18.78 14.10
C PRO A 45 5.45 -18.30 13.41
N LEU A 46 4.44 -17.89 14.19
CA LEU A 46 3.19 -17.33 13.65
C LEU A 46 3.41 -15.94 13.04
N VAL A 47 4.25 -15.12 13.67
CA VAL A 47 4.58 -13.79 13.14
C VAL A 47 5.44 -13.92 11.89
N ASP A 48 6.39 -14.85 11.87
CA ASP A 48 7.23 -15.15 10.70
C ASP A 48 6.38 -15.59 9.52
N ALA A 49 5.48 -16.56 9.72
CA ALA A 49 4.57 -17.02 8.67
C ALA A 49 3.66 -15.90 8.15
N ALA A 50 3.22 -14.98 9.02
CA ALA A 50 2.43 -13.83 8.62
C ALA A 50 3.25 -12.82 7.79
N LEU A 51 4.46 -12.50 8.21
CA LEU A 51 5.37 -11.61 7.48
C LEU A 51 5.75 -12.19 6.12
N GLU A 52 6.07 -13.48 6.06
CA GLU A 52 6.37 -14.20 4.83
C GLU A 52 5.16 -14.21 3.89
N GLY A 53 3.96 -14.47 4.41
CA GLY A 53 2.72 -14.43 3.63
C GLY A 53 2.43 -13.05 3.04
N LEU A 54 2.69 -11.98 3.80
CA LEU A 54 2.55 -10.60 3.31
C LEU A 54 3.56 -10.29 2.21
N GLN A 55 4.84 -10.64 2.42
CA GLN A 55 5.89 -10.48 1.42
C GLN A 55 5.53 -11.23 0.14
N LYS A 56 5.17 -12.51 0.24
CA LYS A 56 4.82 -13.33 -0.93
C LYS A 56 3.67 -12.76 -1.77
N ARG A 57 2.70 -12.11 -1.12
CA ARG A 57 1.48 -11.61 -1.79
C ARG A 57 1.61 -10.18 -2.31
N PHE A 58 2.35 -9.32 -1.62
CA PHE A 58 2.34 -7.88 -1.88
C PHE A 58 3.70 -7.31 -2.29
N LYS A 59 4.76 -8.11 -2.33
CA LYS A 59 6.11 -7.64 -2.67
C LYS A 59 6.15 -6.88 -4.01
N ASP A 60 5.50 -7.42 -5.03
CA ASP A 60 5.49 -6.79 -6.36
C ASP A 60 4.75 -5.45 -6.29
N MET A 61 3.54 -5.43 -5.73
CA MET A 61 2.72 -4.22 -5.53
C MET A 61 3.42 -3.14 -4.68
N MET A 62 4.32 -3.51 -3.77
CA MET A 62 5.09 -2.56 -2.96
C MET A 62 6.17 -1.81 -3.75
N GLY A 63 6.64 -2.39 -4.85
CA GLY A 63 7.61 -1.76 -5.75
C GLY A 63 6.97 -1.01 -6.92
N GLU A 64 5.69 -1.25 -7.19
CA GLU A 64 4.98 -0.65 -8.32
C GLU A 64 4.78 0.87 -8.15
N PRO A 65 5.28 1.69 -9.09
CA PRO A 65 5.22 3.15 -9.00
C PRO A 65 3.80 3.72 -8.88
N GLU A 66 2.80 3.06 -9.47
CA GLU A 66 1.39 3.44 -9.45
C GLU A 66 0.80 3.36 -8.03
N PHE A 67 1.11 2.30 -7.29
CA PHE A 67 0.67 2.13 -5.90
C PHE A 67 1.35 3.15 -4.99
N ILE A 68 2.62 3.42 -5.23
CA ILE A 68 3.38 4.43 -4.50
C ILE A 68 2.81 5.83 -4.76
N ALA A 69 2.55 6.17 -6.02
CA ALA A 69 1.92 7.42 -6.40
C ALA A 69 0.52 7.56 -5.77
N ALA A 70 -0.30 6.50 -5.80
CA ALA A 70 -1.62 6.49 -5.19
C ALA A 70 -1.56 6.76 -3.68
N ALA A 71 -0.61 6.15 -2.97
CA ALA A 71 -0.41 6.39 -1.55
C ALA A 71 0.01 7.83 -1.23
N ILE A 72 0.89 8.42 -2.07
CA ILE A 72 1.35 9.80 -1.92
C ILE A 72 0.25 10.83 -2.23
N LEU A 73 -0.63 10.52 -3.19
CA LEU A 73 -1.71 11.41 -3.61
C LEU A 73 -2.78 11.57 -2.54
N LEU A 74 -2.96 10.60 -1.65
CA LEU A 74 -3.91 10.70 -0.55
C LEU A 74 -3.43 11.71 0.52
N PRO A 75 -4.18 12.80 0.78
CA PRO A 75 -3.78 13.83 1.73
C PRO A 75 -3.52 13.33 3.14
N LYS A 76 -4.18 12.23 3.53
CA LYS A 76 -4.04 11.56 4.83
C LYS A 76 -2.66 10.95 5.05
N PHE A 77 -2.02 10.44 3.99
CA PHE A 77 -0.77 9.70 4.09
C PHE A 77 0.41 10.50 3.58
N LYS A 78 0.31 11.08 2.38
CA LYS A 78 1.41 11.77 1.69
C LYS A 78 2.68 10.90 1.74
N THR A 79 3.71 11.37 2.43
CA THR A 79 4.99 10.66 2.61
C THR A 79 5.18 10.11 4.02
N ALA A 80 4.22 10.27 4.94
CA ALA A 80 4.40 9.95 6.36
C ALA A 80 4.48 8.45 6.69
N TRP A 81 4.15 7.58 5.72
CA TRP A 81 4.10 6.14 5.90
C TRP A 81 5.43 5.42 5.59
N THR A 82 6.38 6.11 4.95
CA THR A 82 7.69 5.57 4.59
C THR A 82 8.78 6.62 4.80
N SER A 83 10.00 6.17 5.07
CA SER A 83 11.20 7.03 5.13
C SER A 83 12.17 6.74 3.99
N ASP A 84 11.79 5.86 3.06
CA ASP A 84 12.60 5.51 1.89
C ASP A 84 12.48 6.60 0.81
N GLU A 85 13.52 7.43 0.69
CA GLU A 85 13.57 8.51 -0.29
C GLU A 85 13.55 8.02 -1.74
N ASN A 86 14.15 6.86 -2.03
CA ASN A 86 14.16 6.31 -3.39
C ASN A 86 12.75 5.90 -3.81
N LEU A 87 12.03 5.25 -2.90
CA LEU A 87 10.63 4.88 -3.10
C LEU A 87 9.76 6.13 -3.29
N LEU A 88 9.95 7.17 -2.48
CA LEU A 88 9.23 8.43 -2.62
C LEU A 88 9.53 9.12 -3.96
N ASN A 89 10.79 9.17 -4.38
CA ASN A 89 11.20 9.75 -5.66
C ASN A 89 10.59 9.00 -6.85
N LEU A 90 10.48 7.66 -6.77
CA LEU A 90 9.82 6.84 -7.79
C LEU A 90 8.34 7.23 -7.94
N GLY A 91 7.59 7.29 -6.83
CA GLY A 91 6.18 7.68 -6.84
C GLY A 91 5.94 9.13 -7.27
N LEU A 92 6.81 10.06 -6.88
CA LEU A 92 6.73 11.47 -7.28
C LEU A 92 7.06 11.68 -8.77
N THR A 93 7.99 10.89 -9.31
CA THR A 93 8.32 10.90 -10.74
C THR A 93 7.14 10.42 -11.56
N SER A 94 6.55 9.29 -11.18
CA SER A 94 5.33 8.78 -11.81
C SER A 94 4.19 9.78 -11.69
N ARG A 95 3.97 10.39 -10.53
CA ARG A 95 2.99 11.48 -10.35
C ARG A 95 3.23 12.64 -11.33
N THR A 96 4.48 13.03 -11.54
CA THR A 96 4.85 14.15 -12.43
C THR A 96 4.64 13.80 -13.89
N ILE A 97 5.01 12.58 -14.31
CA ILE A 97 4.77 12.05 -15.65
C ILE A 97 3.26 12.00 -15.93
N TRP A 98 2.48 11.48 -15.00
CA TRP A 98 1.01 11.47 -15.09
C TRP A 98 0.45 12.89 -15.18
N ARG A 99 0.90 13.83 -14.34
CA ARG A 99 0.44 15.22 -14.38
C ARG A 99 0.72 15.89 -15.73
N LYS A 100 1.87 15.59 -16.34
CA LYS A 100 2.25 16.08 -17.68
C LYS A 100 1.43 15.41 -18.79
N ASN A 101 1.14 14.12 -18.70
CA ASN A 101 0.37 13.36 -19.70
C ASN A 101 -1.14 13.65 -19.66
N VAL A 102 -1.69 14.03 -18.51
CA VAL A 102 -3.11 14.45 -18.36
C VAL A 102 -3.43 15.72 -19.16
N HIS A 103 -2.44 16.56 -19.48
CA HIS A 103 -2.64 17.70 -20.37
C HIS A 103 -2.70 17.32 -21.86
N ILE A 104 -2.39 16.08 -22.26
CA ILE A 104 -2.19 15.70 -23.68
C ILE A 104 -3.18 14.65 -24.20
N SER A 105 -3.82 13.81 -23.37
CA SER A 105 -4.69 12.73 -23.88
C SER A 105 -6.03 12.58 -23.17
N HIS A 106 -7.10 12.56 -23.97
CA HIS A 106 -8.38 11.95 -23.61
C HIS A 106 -8.21 10.42 -23.51
N HIS A 107 -8.60 9.86 -22.36
CA HIS A 107 -8.85 8.45 -22.03
C HIS A 107 -7.63 7.61 -21.57
N GLN A 108 -7.43 7.24 -20.30
CA GLN A 108 -8.38 7.09 -19.16
C GLN A 108 -8.10 8.03 -17.96
N PRO A 109 -9.14 8.54 -17.28
CA PRO A 109 -9.01 9.46 -16.16
C PRO A 109 -8.55 8.76 -14.86
N MET A 110 -7.66 9.44 -14.13
CA MET A 110 -7.13 9.05 -12.80
C MET A 110 -8.22 8.82 -11.75
N ASP A 111 -9.42 9.37 -11.94
CA ASP A 111 -10.58 9.07 -11.11
C ASP A 111 -10.86 7.57 -11.07
N ARG A 112 -10.58 6.83 -12.15
CA ARG A 112 -10.78 5.38 -12.19
C ARG A 112 -9.72 4.60 -11.40
N VAL A 113 -8.47 5.07 -11.32
CA VAL A 113 -7.39 4.44 -10.53
C VAL A 113 -7.52 4.79 -9.04
N LEU A 114 -7.93 6.02 -8.73
CA LEU A 114 -8.29 6.42 -7.37
C LEU A 114 -9.58 5.74 -6.89
N GLN A 115 -10.54 5.47 -7.78
CA GLN A 115 -11.74 4.69 -7.47
C GLN A 115 -11.57 3.17 -7.68
N MET A 116 -10.42 2.71 -8.16
CA MET A 116 -10.15 1.27 -8.28
C MET A 116 -9.98 0.73 -6.87
N THR A 117 -11.01 0.01 -6.44
CA THR A 117 -11.00 -0.83 -5.25
C THR A 117 -10.00 -1.97 -5.46
N MET A 118 -9.33 -2.40 -4.40
CA MET A 118 -8.39 -3.54 -4.43
C MET A 118 -8.93 -4.80 -5.12
N THR A 119 -10.25 -4.97 -5.15
CA THR A 119 -11.00 -6.07 -5.78
C THR A 119 -10.88 -6.11 -7.32
N SER A 120 -10.65 -4.97 -7.99
CA SER A 120 -10.62 -4.91 -9.47
C SER A 120 -9.33 -5.44 -10.09
N PHE A 121 -8.33 -5.81 -9.29
CA PHE A 121 -7.04 -6.34 -9.72
C PHE A 121 -6.88 -7.85 -9.46
N GLN A 122 -7.92 -8.53 -8.96
CA GLN A 122 -7.91 -9.97 -8.68
C GLN A 122 -8.55 -10.83 -9.80
N ALA A 123 -8.83 -10.26 -10.97
CA ALA A 123 -9.44 -10.95 -12.12
C ALA A 123 -8.42 -11.29 -13.20
#